data_AF-A0A8J8GX37-F1
#
_entry.id   AF-A0A8J8GX37-F1
#
_cell.length_a   1.000
_cell.length_b   1.000
_cell.length_c   1.000
_cell.angle_alpha   90.00
_cell.angle_beta   90.00
_cell.angle_gamma   90.00
#
_symmetry.space_group_name_H-M   'P 1'
#
loop_
_entity.id
_entity.type
_entity.pdbx_description
1 polymer ?
#
loop_
_entity_poly.entity_id
_entity_poly.type
_entity_poly.pdbx_seq_one_letter_code
_entity_poly.pdbx_strand_id
1 'polypeptide(L)'
;MQSSPSTRRWPALAAAAYVGLFCLIASIAVLWSVLRGSLWSEQAVVSLSIGLRLLSIGIALASVRRWGDRLPAWLVLAGLWGAAAVQLLYPLAETVVKALILTGVLEPMNKGISNMSAEGWFNFGAMWVIWGVPGVLFLLAALAYRVRRPAPWWWVLLGVVGGAVLLLGLGLLIG
;
A
#
# COMPACT_ATOMS: atom_id res chain seq x y z
N MET A 1 -28.13 -15.22 -22.26
CA MET A 1 -26.92 -14.42 -22.44
C MET A 1 -26.29 -14.17 -21.07
N GLN A 2 -25.35 -15.03 -20.65
CA GLN A 2 -24.54 -14.76 -19.47
C GLN A 2 -23.50 -13.71 -19.87
N SER A 3 -23.61 -12.51 -19.33
CA SER A 3 -22.55 -11.51 -19.45
C SER A 3 -21.28 -12.11 -18.85
N SER A 4 -20.32 -12.48 -19.69
CA SER A 4 -18.95 -12.78 -19.24
C SER A 4 -18.54 -11.69 -18.26
N PRO A 5 -18.12 -12.00 -17.03
CA PRO A 5 -17.76 -10.97 -16.07
C PRO A 5 -16.66 -10.13 -16.70
N SER A 6 -16.99 -8.88 -17.05
CA SER A 6 -16.02 -7.93 -17.57
C SER A 6 -14.94 -7.83 -16.51
N THR A 7 -13.79 -8.38 -16.82
CA THR A 7 -12.80 -8.68 -15.80
C THR A 7 -12.21 -7.35 -15.36
N ARG A 8 -12.57 -6.91 -14.16
CA ARG A 8 -12.32 -5.55 -13.65
C ARG A 8 -10.80 -5.29 -13.60
N ARG A 9 -10.28 -4.59 -14.61
CA ARG A 9 -8.89 -4.12 -14.67
C ARG A 9 -8.69 -2.79 -13.95
N TRP A 10 -9.77 -2.05 -13.73
CA TRP A 10 -9.74 -0.71 -13.17
C TRP A 10 -9.06 -0.62 -11.80
N PRO A 11 -9.16 -1.59 -10.85
CA PRO A 11 -8.54 -1.42 -9.54
C PRO A 11 -7.01 -1.35 -9.65
N ALA A 12 -6.42 -2.20 -10.50
CA ALA A 12 -4.99 -2.20 -10.74
C ALA A 12 -4.51 -0.93 -11.47
N LEU A 13 -5.28 -0.45 -12.44
CA LEU A 13 -4.96 0.80 -13.16
C LEU A 13 -5.10 2.02 -12.24
N ALA A 14 -6.12 2.04 -11.39
CA ALA A 14 -6.33 3.09 -10.40
C ALA A 14 -5.22 3.07 -9.34
N ALA A 15 -4.84 1.90 -8.83
CA ALA A 15 -3.71 1.77 -7.91
C ALA A 15 -2.42 2.30 -8.55
N ALA A 16 -2.13 1.87 -9.79
CA ALA A 16 -0.96 2.31 -10.53
C ALA A 16 -0.94 3.84 -10.76
N ALA A 17 -2.07 4.44 -11.14
CA ALA A 17 -2.19 5.88 -11.34
C ALA A 17 -2.06 6.66 -10.02
N TYR A 18 -2.73 6.21 -8.97
CA TYR A 18 -2.74 6.86 -7.66
C TYR A 18 -1.34 6.86 -7.04
N VAL A 19 -0.71 5.68 -6.96
CA VAL A 19 0.65 5.54 -6.44
C VAL A 19 1.66 6.21 -7.36
N GLY A 20 1.45 6.16 -8.68
CA GLY A 20 2.30 6.84 -9.66
C GLY A 20 2.32 8.35 -9.48
N LEU A 21 1.14 8.97 -9.25
CA LEU A 21 1.05 10.39 -8.96
C LEU A 21 1.78 10.75 -7.65
N PHE A 22 1.61 9.94 -6.60
CA PHE A 22 2.36 10.11 -5.35
C PHE A 22 3.88 10.03 -5.59
N CYS A 23 4.36 9.03 -6.33
CA CYS A 23 5.79 8.88 -6.65
C CYS A 23 6.31 10.06 -7.47
N LEU A 24 5.52 10.60 -8.38
CA LEU A 24 5.90 11.78 -9.16
C LEU A 24 6.08 13.00 -8.25
N ILE A 25 5.10 13.27 -7.38
CA ILE A 25 5.15 14.40 -6.44
C ILE A 25 6.33 14.24 -5.47
N ALA A 26 6.51 13.05 -4.90
CA ALA A 26 7.61 12.76 -3.98
C ALA A 26 8.98 12.90 -4.65
N SER A 27 9.13 12.41 -5.90
CA SER A 27 10.37 12.56 -6.67
C SER A 27 10.69 14.04 -6.94
N ILE A 28 9.68 14.84 -7.29
CA ILE A 28 9.85 16.29 -7.48
C ILE A 28 10.30 16.96 -6.17
N ALA A 29 9.70 16.59 -5.04
CA ALA A 29 10.07 17.13 -3.73
C ALA A 29 11.51 16.77 -3.34
N VAL A 30 11.94 15.53 -3.57
CA VAL A 30 13.32 15.08 -3.33
C VAL A 30 14.29 15.86 -4.22
N LEU A 31 14.02 15.94 -5.52
CA LEU A 31 14.86 16.67 -6.46
C LEU A 31 14.98 18.15 -6.05
N TRP A 32 13.86 18.76 -5.69
CA TRP A 32 13.82 20.14 -5.23
C TRP A 32 14.64 20.36 -3.94
N SER A 33 14.57 19.44 -2.98
CA SER A 33 15.38 19.51 -1.75
C SER A 33 16.87 19.45 -2.06
N VAL A 34 17.28 18.50 -2.91
CA VAL A 34 18.68 18.33 -3.33
C VAL A 34 19.19 19.59 -4.05
N LEU A 35 18.37 20.18 -4.93
CA LEU A 35 18.70 21.44 -5.61
C LEU A 35 18.91 22.62 -4.64
N ARG A 36 18.32 22.58 -3.44
CA ARG A 36 18.54 23.57 -2.37
C ARG A 36 19.70 23.24 -1.44
N GLY A 37 20.46 22.18 -1.72
CA GLY A 37 21.68 21.84 -1.00
C GLY A 37 21.56 20.72 0.03
N SER A 38 20.42 20.01 0.13
CA SER A 38 20.34 18.81 0.99
C SER A 38 21.14 17.65 0.40
N LEU A 39 21.76 16.84 1.26
CA LEU A 39 22.49 15.66 0.81
C LEU A 39 21.53 14.54 0.35
N TRP A 40 21.95 13.74 -0.63
CA TRP A 40 21.18 12.57 -1.07
C TRP A 40 20.97 11.53 0.05
N SER A 41 21.92 11.42 0.97
CA SER A 41 21.82 10.54 2.14
C SER A 41 20.65 10.90 3.06
N GLU A 42 20.30 12.19 3.15
CA GLU A 42 19.15 12.66 3.93
C GLU A 42 17.82 12.26 3.29
N GLN A 43 17.82 11.98 1.98
CA GLN A 43 16.65 11.58 1.21
C GLN A 43 16.58 10.07 0.97
N ALA A 44 17.47 9.28 1.58
CA ALA A 44 17.60 7.84 1.32
C ALA A 44 16.31 7.07 1.63
N VAL A 45 15.65 7.37 2.75
CA VAL A 45 14.38 6.72 3.14
C VAL A 45 13.24 7.07 2.17
N VAL A 46 13.15 8.32 1.75
CA VAL A 46 12.14 8.77 0.78
C VAL A 46 12.37 8.11 -0.57
N SER A 47 13.64 8.03 -1.00
CA SER A 47 14.04 7.39 -2.26
C SER A 47 13.75 5.88 -2.25
N LEU A 48 14.03 5.20 -1.13
CA LEU A 48 13.67 3.80 -0.93
C LEU A 48 12.14 3.60 -1.00
N SER A 49 11.37 4.47 -0.34
CA SER A 49 9.90 4.45 -0.38
C SER A 49 9.35 4.63 -1.80
N ILE A 50 9.92 5.55 -2.59
CA ILE A 50 9.58 5.73 -4.00
C ILE A 50 9.88 4.44 -4.79
N GLY A 51 11.06 3.84 -4.60
CA GLY A 51 11.45 2.60 -5.26
C GLY A 51 10.49 1.43 -4.97
N LEU A 52 10.13 1.23 -3.70
CA LEU A 52 9.17 0.20 -3.28
C LEU A 52 7.78 0.45 -3.85
N ARG A 53 7.35 1.72 -3.93
CA ARG A 53 6.07 2.09 -4.54
C ARG A 53 6.08 1.87 -6.05
N LEU A 54 7.16 2.18 -6.76
CA LEU A 54 7.30 1.86 -8.19
C LEU A 54 7.24 0.35 -8.45
N LEU A 55 7.83 -0.47 -7.57
CA LEU A 55 7.68 -1.92 -7.63
C LEU A 55 6.22 -2.35 -7.49
N SER A 56 5.47 -1.77 -6.55
CA SER A 56 4.04 -2.05 -6.39
C SER A 56 3.22 -1.68 -7.64
N ILE A 57 3.55 -0.56 -8.32
CA ILE A 57 2.96 -0.18 -9.61
C ILE A 57 3.27 -1.24 -10.67
N GLY A 58 4.51 -1.70 -10.74
CA GLY A 58 4.92 -2.78 -11.65
C GLY A 58 4.07 -4.04 -11.46
N ILE A 59 3.87 -4.45 -10.21
CA ILE A 59 3.02 -5.62 -9.86
C ILE A 59 1.55 -5.37 -10.24
N ALA A 60 1.01 -4.18 -9.96
CA ALA A 60 -0.35 -3.83 -10.37
C ALA A 60 -0.52 -3.92 -11.90
N LEU A 61 0.40 -3.33 -12.66
CA LEU A 61 0.38 -3.36 -14.12
C LEU A 61 0.56 -4.78 -14.67
N ALA A 62 1.45 -5.58 -14.08
CA ALA A 62 1.61 -7.00 -14.43
C ALA A 62 0.30 -7.78 -14.34
N SER A 63 -0.56 -7.45 -13.37
CA SER A 63 -1.85 -8.14 -13.19
C SER A 63 -2.87 -7.88 -14.31
N VAL A 64 -2.66 -6.87 -15.17
CA VAL A 64 -3.62 -6.47 -16.21
C VAL A 64 -3.04 -6.32 -17.61
N ARG A 65 -1.72 -6.24 -17.76
CA ARG A 65 -1.02 -6.08 -19.04
C ARG A 65 -0.52 -7.42 -19.57
N ARG A 66 -0.48 -7.57 -20.90
CA ARG A 66 -0.06 -8.81 -21.60
C ARG A 66 1.34 -9.28 -21.23
N TRP A 67 2.27 -8.36 -20.97
CA TRP A 67 3.63 -8.73 -20.58
C TRP A 67 3.67 -9.45 -19.22
N GLY A 68 2.68 -9.18 -18.34
CA GLY A 68 2.56 -9.84 -17.05
C GLY A 68 2.09 -11.30 -17.14
N ASP A 69 1.59 -11.75 -18.29
CA ASP A 69 1.29 -13.17 -18.52
C ASP A 69 2.56 -14.03 -18.56
N ARG A 70 3.75 -13.42 -18.69
CA ARG A 70 5.05 -14.11 -18.58
C ARG A 70 5.45 -14.37 -17.13
N LEU A 71 4.83 -13.69 -16.16
CA LEU A 71 5.15 -13.87 -14.76
C LEU A 71 4.32 -15.01 -14.15
N PRO A 72 4.89 -15.78 -13.21
CA PRO A 72 4.13 -16.79 -12.50
C PRO A 72 2.95 -16.16 -11.75
N ALA A 73 1.75 -16.74 -11.88
CA ALA A 73 0.54 -16.20 -11.29
C ALA A 73 0.64 -16.05 -9.76
N TRP A 74 1.34 -16.98 -9.11
CA TRP A 74 1.58 -16.92 -7.68
C TRP A 74 2.38 -15.68 -7.25
N LEU A 75 3.36 -15.25 -8.06
CA LEU A 75 4.22 -14.11 -7.75
C LEU A 75 3.43 -12.81 -7.82
N VAL A 76 2.63 -12.65 -8.87
CA VAL A 76 1.76 -11.47 -9.04
C VAL A 76 0.70 -11.44 -7.93
N LEU A 77 0.08 -12.58 -7.61
CA LEU A 77 -0.92 -12.65 -6.54
C LEU A 77 -0.32 -12.31 -5.17
N ALA A 78 0.80 -12.95 -4.80
CA ALA A 78 1.50 -12.67 -3.55
C ALA A 78 1.94 -11.21 -3.47
N GLY A 79 2.46 -10.65 -4.57
CA GLY A 79 2.86 -9.26 -4.66
C GLY A 79 1.70 -8.28 -4.44
N LEU A 80 0.52 -8.53 -5.03
CA LEU A 80 -0.66 -7.68 -4.84
C LEU A 80 -1.15 -7.72 -3.39
N TRP A 81 -1.20 -8.91 -2.78
CA TRP A 81 -1.59 -9.07 -1.37
C TRP A 81 -0.57 -8.47 -0.40
N GLY A 82 0.72 -8.61 -0.68
CA GLY A 82 1.78 -7.96 0.09
C GLY A 82 1.73 -6.45 0.00
N ALA A 83 1.53 -5.90 -1.21
CA ALA A 83 1.35 -4.46 -1.40
C ALA A 83 0.10 -3.93 -0.67
N ALA A 84 -1.00 -4.69 -0.67
CA ALA A 84 -2.19 -4.37 0.11
C ALA A 84 -1.91 -4.40 1.61
N ALA A 85 -1.23 -5.43 2.11
CA ALA A 85 -0.90 -5.59 3.52
C ALA A 85 -0.01 -4.44 4.04
N VAL A 86 1.09 -4.15 3.35
CA VAL A 86 2.00 -3.04 3.71
C VAL A 86 1.25 -1.71 3.84
N GLN A 87 0.28 -1.47 2.96
CA GLN A 87 -0.45 -0.21 2.92
C GLN A 87 -1.65 -0.16 3.89
N LEU A 88 -2.24 -1.30 4.23
CA LEU A 88 -3.44 -1.35 5.07
C LEU A 88 -3.15 -1.60 6.55
N LEU A 89 -2.06 -2.28 6.90
CA LEU A 89 -1.80 -2.69 8.28
C LEU A 89 -1.85 -1.52 9.26
N TYR A 90 -1.17 -0.43 8.94
CA TYR A 90 -1.13 0.75 9.80
C TYR A 90 -2.48 1.50 9.90
N PRO A 91 -3.15 1.89 8.80
CA PRO A 91 -4.46 2.55 8.90
C PRO A 91 -5.55 1.66 9.52
N LEU A 92 -5.49 0.35 9.32
CA LEU A 92 -6.41 -0.57 9.99
C LEU A 92 -6.13 -0.65 11.49
N ALA A 93 -4.86 -0.75 11.91
CA ALA A 93 -4.48 -0.74 13.32
C ALA A 93 -4.95 0.55 14.01
N GLU A 94 -4.72 1.71 13.39
CA GLU A 94 -5.20 2.98 13.95
C GLU A 94 -6.72 3.08 14.00
N THR A 95 -7.42 2.56 12.97
CA THR A 95 -8.90 2.50 12.97
C THR A 95 -9.43 1.67 14.13
N VAL A 96 -8.81 0.50 14.39
CA VAL A 96 -9.19 -0.37 15.52
C VAL A 96 -8.95 0.34 16.85
N VAL A 97 -7.78 0.95 17.05
CA VAL A 97 -7.48 1.65 18.31
C VAL A 97 -8.42 2.82 18.54
N LYS A 98 -8.68 3.66 17.53
CA LYS A 98 -9.63 4.77 17.64
C LYS A 98 -11.04 4.28 17.92
N ALA A 99 -11.48 3.20 17.28
CA ALA A 99 -12.78 2.60 17.55
C ALA A 99 -12.90 2.11 19.00
N LEU A 100 -11.86 1.45 19.52
CA LEU A 100 -11.81 0.99 20.92
C LEU A 100 -11.83 2.16 21.93
N ILE A 101 -11.20 3.28 21.59
CA ILE A 101 -11.27 4.48 22.44
C ILE A 101 -12.69 5.09 22.38
N LEU A 102 -13.30 5.18 21.20
CA LEU A 102 -14.66 5.70 21.04
C LEU A 102 -15.72 4.86 21.76
N THR A 103 -15.50 3.55 21.89
CA THR A 103 -16.38 2.65 22.65
C THR A 103 -16.07 2.62 24.15
N GLY A 104 -15.06 3.36 24.61
CA GLY A 104 -14.64 3.41 26.02
C GLY A 104 -13.87 2.17 26.50
N VAL A 105 -13.45 1.28 25.59
CA VAL A 105 -12.66 0.08 25.91
C VAL A 105 -11.20 0.43 26.20
N LEU A 106 -10.68 1.49 25.58
CA LEU A 106 -9.32 1.99 25.79
C LEU A 106 -9.30 3.47 26.16
N GLU A 107 -8.37 3.86 27.03
CA GLU A 107 -8.13 5.27 27.34
C GLU A 107 -7.22 5.94 26.30
N PRO A 108 -7.49 7.19 25.90
CA PRO A 108 -6.65 7.92 24.97
C PRO A 108 -5.32 8.32 25.61
N MET A 109 -4.19 7.91 25.01
CA MET A 109 -2.86 8.33 25.46
C MET A 109 -2.37 9.63 24.78
N ASN A 110 -3.19 10.25 23.93
CA ASN A 110 -2.90 11.51 23.20
C ASN A 110 -1.59 11.51 22.38
N LYS A 111 -1.11 10.33 21.96
CA LYS A 111 0.08 10.16 21.10
C LYS A 111 -0.10 9.00 20.13
N GLY A 112 0.58 9.09 18.99
CA GLY A 112 0.57 8.04 17.94
C GLY A 112 -0.85 7.66 17.50
N ILE A 113 -1.08 6.36 17.30
CA ILE A 113 -2.38 5.81 16.87
C ILE A 113 -3.55 6.07 17.84
N SER A 114 -3.27 6.47 19.09
CA SER A 114 -4.26 6.79 20.11
C SER A 114 -4.63 8.28 20.18
N ASN A 115 -4.01 9.12 19.33
CA ASN A 115 -4.22 10.56 19.37
C ASN A 115 -5.63 10.95 18.90
N MET A 116 -6.47 11.42 19.83
CA MET A 116 -7.85 11.82 19.56
C MET A 116 -8.02 13.34 19.32
N SER A 117 -6.94 14.11 19.27
CA SER A 117 -6.99 15.55 18.95
C SER A 117 -7.45 15.80 17.51
N ALA A 118 -7.80 17.06 17.20
CA ALA A 118 -8.13 17.46 15.82
C ALA A 118 -7.00 17.14 14.82
N GLU A 119 -5.75 17.36 15.23
CA GLU A 119 -4.57 16.99 14.44
C GLU A 119 -4.47 15.46 14.27
N GLY A 120 -4.73 14.69 15.32
CA GLY A 120 -4.77 13.24 15.26
C GLY A 120 -5.81 12.71 14.26
N TRP A 121 -6.98 13.34 14.20
CA TRP A 121 -8.02 13.02 13.21
C TRP A 121 -7.66 13.44 11.78
N PHE A 122 -7.01 14.59 11.62
CA PHE A 122 -6.49 15.01 10.32
C PHE A 122 -5.44 14.02 9.80
N ASN A 123 -4.48 13.64 10.64
CA ASN A 123 -3.43 12.68 10.30
C ASN A 123 -4.00 11.29 9.99
N PHE A 124 -5.03 10.86 10.73
CA PHE A 124 -5.77 9.63 10.44
C PHE A 124 -6.42 9.66 9.05
N GLY A 125 -7.10 10.76 8.71
CA GLY A 125 -7.69 10.95 7.39
C GLY A 125 -6.64 10.96 6.28
N ALA A 126 -5.56 11.71 6.46
CA ALA A 126 -4.45 11.76 5.50
C ALA A 126 -3.80 10.39 5.30
N MET A 127 -3.65 9.61 6.37
CA MET A 127 -3.12 8.24 6.30
C MET A 127 -4.03 7.32 5.48
N TRP A 128 -5.34 7.36 5.70
CA TRP A 128 -6.30 6.59 4.89
C TRP A 128 -6.24 6.99 3.42
N VAL A 129 -6.07 8.27 3.12
CA VAL A 129 -5.91 8.75 1.74
C VAL A 129 -4.61 8.22 1.12
N ILE A 130 -3.47 8.38 1.81
CA ILE A 130 -2.14 8.06 1.25
C ILE A 130 -1.86 6.55 1.19
N TRP A 131 -2.39 5.78 2.14
CA TRP A 131 -2.08 4.36 2.32
C TRP A 131 -3.33 3.48 2.22
N GLY A 132 -4.43 3.87 2.89
CA GLY A 132 -5.66 3.08 2.91
C GLY A 132 -6.31 2.90 1.53
N VAL A 133 -6.55 4.00 0.81
CA VAL A 133 -7.14 3.99 -0.54
C VAL A 133 -6.32 3.11 -1.50
N PRO A 134 -5.01 3.35 -1.71
CA PRO A 134 -4.24 2.49 -2.61
C PRO A 134 -4.16 1.05 -2.09
N GLY A 135 -4.08 0.82 -0.77
CA GLY A 135 -4.15 -0.51 -0.18
C GLY A 135 -5.43 -1.28 -0.54
N VAL A 136 -6.60 -0.62 -0.47
CA VAL A 136 -7.89 -1.19 -0.92
C VAL A 136 -7.87 -1.47 -2.42
N LEU A 137 -7.30 -0.58 -3.23
CA LEU A 137 -7.19 -0.81 -4.69
C LEU A 137 -6.31 -2.03 -5.01
N PHE A 138 -5.21 -2.23 -4.28
CA PHE A 138 -4.37 -3.44 -4.40
C PHE A 138 -5.12 -4.71 -3.97
N LEU A 139 -5.89 -4.64 -2.89
CA LEU A 139 -6.74 -5.75 -2.45
C LEU A 139 -7.77 -6.12 -3.53
N LEU A 140 -8.49 -5.13 -4.06
CA LEU A 140 -9.46 -5.34 -5.14
C LEU A 140 -8.81 -5.88 -6.42
N ALA A 141 -7.60 -5.40 -6.76
CA ALA A 141 -6.82 -5.93 -7.86
C ALA A 141 -6.42 -7.40 -7.63
N ALA A 142 -6.01 -7.76 -6.42
CA ALA A 142 -5.66 -9.13 -6.04
C ALA A 142 -6.86 -10.08 -6.16
N LEU A 143 -8.03 -9.66 -5.67
CA LEU A 143 -9.28 -10.41 -5.78
C LEU A 143 -9.67 -10.61 -7.26
N ALA A 144 -9.63 -9.54 -8.07
CA ALA A 144 -9.92 -9.62 -9.50
C ALA A 144 -8.89 -10.44 -10.29
N TYR A 145 -7.63 -10.46 -9.86
CA TYR A 145 -6.59 -11.30 -10.46
C TYR A 145 -6.78 -12.78 -10.12
N ARG A 146 -7.08 -13.10 -8.86
CA ARG A 146 -7.33 -14.49 -8.40
C ARG A 146 -8.48 -15.16 -9.15
N VAL A 147 -9.54 -14.41 -9.46
CA VAL A 147 -10.67 -14.92 -10.28
C VAL A 147 -10.21 -15.30 -11.70
N ARG A 148 -9.24 -14.57 -12.27
CA ARG A 148 -8.71 -14.83 -13.62
C ARG A 148 -7.64 -15.91 -13.67
N ARG A 149 -6.78 -15.93 -12.65
CA ARG A 149 -5.61 -16.78 -12.55
C ARG A 149 -5.66 -17.42 -11.17
N PRO A 150 -6.43 -18.51 -11.01
CA PRO A 150 -6.51 -19.19 -9.73
C PRO A 150 -5.13 -19.67 -9.33
N ALA A 151 -4.74 -19.35 -8.11
CA ALA A 151 -3.53 -19.84 -7.47
C ALA A 151 -3.89 -20.34 -6.06
N PRO A 152 -3.09 -21.26 -5.51
CA PRO A 152 -3.28 -21.74 -4.16
C PRO A 152 -3.38 -20.61 -3.13
N TRP A 153 -4.27 -20.76 -2.16
CA TRP A 153 -4.53 -19.74 -1.14
C TRP A 153 -3.31 -19.41 -0.27
N TRP A 154 -2.37 -20.35 -0.12
CA TRP A 154 -1.15 -20.12 0.68
C TRP A 154 -0.27 -19.00 0.11
N TRP A 155 -0.35 -18.69 -1.18
CA TRP A 155 0.33 -17.51 -1.76
C TRP A 155 -0.26 -16.18 -1.30
N VAL A 156 -1.56 -16.17 -0.96
CA VAL A 156 -2.20 -15.02 -0.32
C VAL A 156 -1.59 -14.82 1.06
N LEU A 157 -1.50 -15.90 1.84
CA LEU A 157 -0.91 -15.86 3.18
C LEU A 157 0.56 -15.40 3.12
N LEU A 158 1.36 -15.98 2.22
CA LEU A 158 2.76 -15.56 2.03
C LEU A 158 2.88 -14.11 1.59
N GLY A 159 1.99 -13.62 0.73
CA GLY A 159 1.95 -12.21 0.36
C GLY A 159 1.70 -11.31 1.56
N VAL A 160 0.65 -11.62 2.35
CA VAL A 160 0.29 -10.84 3.55
C VAL A 160 1.39 -10.88 4.60
N VAL A 161 1.90 -12.06 4.94
CA VAL A 161 2.98 -12.24 5.91
C VAL A 161 4.26 -11.57 5.42
N GLY A 162 4.64 -11.77 4.16
CA GLY A 162 5.80 -11.12 3.56
C GLY A 162 5.70 -9.60 3.57
N GLY A 163 4.52 -9.06 3.30
CA GLY A 163 4.24 -7.62 3.43
C GLY A 163 4.36 -7.11 4.86
N ALA A 164 3.81 -7.84 5.84
CA ALA A 164 3.92 -7.50 7.26
C ALA A 164 5.38 -7.52 7.75
N VAL A 165 6.13 -8.57 7.41
CA VAL A 165 7.55 -8.71 7.75
C VAL A 165 8.37 -7.60 7.10
N LEU A 166 8.11 -7.26 5.83
CA LEU A 166 8.76 -6.14 5.16
C LEU A 166 8.48 -4.82 5.88
N LEU A 167 7.21 -4.57 6.25
CA LEU A 167 6.84 -3.35 6.98
C LEU A 167 7.55 -3.25 8.34
N LEU A 168 7.60 -4.36 9.10
CA LEU A 168 8.33 -4.43 10.36
C LEU A 168 9.83 -4.21 10.15
N GLY A 169 10.43 -4.85 9.15
CA GLY A 169 11.84 -4.69 8.82
C GLY A 169 12.19 -3.25 8.43
N LEU A 170 11.33 -2.58 7.64
CA LEU A 170 11.48 -1.17 7.32
C LEU A 170 11.39 -0.29 8.58
N GLY A 171 10.47 -0.59 9.49
CA GLY A 171 10.38 0.10 10.78
C GLY A 171 11.66 -0.02 11.60
N LEU A 172 12.26 -1.21 11.66
CA LEU A 172 13.52 -1.47 12.38
C LEU A 172 14.76 -0.86 11.70
N LEU A 173 14.74 -0.67 10.39
CA LEU A 173 15.85 -0.08 9.65
C LEU A 173 15.85 1.45 9.71
N ILE A 174 14.68 2.06 9.91
CA ILE A 174 14.50 3.52 9.91
C ILE A 174 14.46 4.09 11.34
N GLY A 175 13.94 3.34 12.31
CA GLY A 175 13.84 3.73 13.72
C GLY A 175 15.04 3.29 14.55
#